data_AF-A0A961ISM5-F1
#
_entry.id   AF-A0A961ISM5-F1
#
_cell.length_a   1.000
_cell.length_b   1.000
_cell.length_c   1.000
_cell.angle_alpha   90.00
_cell.angle_beta   90.00
_cell.angle_gamma   90.00
#
_symmetry.space_group_name_H-M   'P 1'
#
loop_
_entity.id
_entity.type
_entity.pdbx_description
1 polymer ?
#
loop_
_entity_poly.entity_id
_entity_poly.type
_entity_poly.pdbx_seq_one_letter_code
_entity_poly.pdbx_strand_id
1 'polypeptide(L)'
;MPRVAILIDGDNIGPAHADHIAVLGLSAGRVDVHRVYVNAASGTGWPDVPGVEVFHAGAGKNATDLLLTVDAMELALSRGVDVFVLASSDRDFSHLATRLRAHGREVIGAGEAKTTTGYRKSCTWFVQLEGRNAAGRGTKGASRALSPLDRKIMEIIETSDRDDGGAHLSWLGKRLREDISGGPLPAGGLKKHVAANPQVFELYPSDQPVAVRLRDWSDTA
;
A
#
# COMPACT_ATOMS: atom_id res chain seq x y z
N MET A 1 2.82 13.94 -11.89
CA MET A 1 2.50 13.15 -10.68
C MET A 1 1.79 11.89 -11.12
N PRO A 2 2.09 10.71 -10.54
CA PRO A 2 1.40 9.47 -10.88
C PRO A 2 -0.11 9.59 -10.69
N ARG A 3 -0.89 8.93 -11.55
CA ARG A 3 -2.36 8.87 -11.47
C ARG A 3 -2.77 7.67 -10.62
N VAL A 4 -3.61 7.90 -9.62
CA VAL A 4 -3.96 6.91 -8.60
C VAL A 4 -5.43 6.53 -8.70
N ALA A 5 -5.71 5.23 -8.64
CA ALA A 5 -7.03 4.70 -8.37
C ALA A 5 -7.07 4.03 -6.99
N ILE A 6 -8.02 4.44 -6.16
CA ILE A 6 -8.31 3.83 -4.87
C ILE A 6 -9.56 2.97 -5.03
N LEU A 7 -9.41 1.66 -4.84
CA LEU A 7 -10.47 0.67 -5.00
C LEU A 7 -10.61 -0.12 -3.69
N ILE A 8 -11.77 -0.01 -3.06
CA ILE A 8 -12.04 -0.56 -1.75
C ILE A 8 -13.07 -1.68 -1.86
N ASP A 9 -12.73 -2.86 -1.35
CA ASP A 9 -13.68 -3.92 -1.08
C ASP A 9 -14.43 -3.59 0.21
N GLY A 10 -15.61 -3.00 0.06
CA GLY A 10 -16.42 -2.50 1.17
C GLY A 10 -17.18 -3.57 1.93
N ASP A 11 -17.23 -4.81 1.43
CA ASP A 11 -17.76 -5.96 2.17
C ASP A 11 -16.70 -6.51 3.15
N ASN A 12 -15.41 -6.31 2.87
CA ASN A 12 -14.30 -6.74 3.72
C ASN A 12 -13.73 -5.62 4.60
N ILE A 13 -13.73 -4.39 4.10
CA ILE A 13 -13.18 -3.21 4.78
C ILE A 13 -14.31 -2.28 5.19
N GLY A 14 -14.32 -1.89 6.47
CA GLY A 14 -15.31 -0.95 7.00
C GLY A 14 -14.97 0.53 6.71
N PRO A 15 -15.98 1.43 6.73
CA PRO A 15 -15.81 2.86 6.43
C PRO A 15 -14.89 3.58 7.42
N ALA A 16 -14.65 3.01 8.61
CA ALA A 16 -13.71 3.54 9.59
C ALA A 16 -12.27 3.65 9.08
N HIS A 17 -11.92 2.95 7.99
CA HIS A 17 -10.60 3.02 7.37
C HIS A 17 -10.51 4.01 6.21
N ALA A 18 -11.62 4.64 5.80
CA ALA A 18 -11.69 5.46 4.59
C ALA A 18 -10.64 6.58 4.57
N ASP A 19 -10.50 7.34 5.67
CA ASP A 19 -9.54 8.43 5.76
C ASP A 19 -8.10 7.94 5.59
N HIS A 20 -7.75 6.81 6.21
CA HIS A 20 -6.41 6.24 6.11
C HIS A 20 -6.11 5.77 4.69
N ILE A 21 -7.08 5.12 4.03
CA ILE A 21 -6.95 4.66 2.65
C ILE A 21 -6.85 5.86 1.69
N ALA A 22 -7.65 6.91 1.89
CA ALA A 22 -7.58 8.14 1.10
C ALA A 22 -6.20 8.80 1.21
N VAL A 23 -5.66 8.85 2.43
CA VAL A 23 -4.31 9.36 2.71
C VAL A 23 -3.22 8.55 1.98
N LEU A 24 -3.34 7.22 1.90
CA LEU A 24 -2.43 6.39 1.11
C LEU A 24 -2.46 6.75 -0.39
N GLY A 25 -3.66 6.95 -0.96
CA GLY A 25 -3.78 7.31 -2.36
C GLY A 25 -3.21 8.71 -2.66
N LEU A 26 -3.52 9.69 -1.80
CA LEU A 26 -3.01 11.06 -1.94
C LEU A 26 -1.48 11.15 -1.79
N SER A 27 -0.89 10.28 -0.96
CA SER A 27 0.57 10.23 -0.82
C SER A 27 1.25 9.54 -2.00
N ALA A 28 0.54 8.67 -2.71
CA ALA A 28 0.99 8.01 -3.92
C ALA A 28 0.93 8.92 -5.16
N GLY A 29 -0.02 9.85 -5.24
CA GLY A 29 -0.12 10.74 -6.39
C GLY A 29 -1.45 11.48 -6.47
N ARG A 30 -1.83 11.88 -7.70
CA ARG A 30 -3.13 12.51 -7.94
C ARG A 30 -4.20 11.43 -8.01
N VAL A 31 -5.14 11.46 -7.07
CA VAL A 31 -6.26 10.52 -7.02
C VAL A 31 -7.29 10.92 -8.08
N ASP A 32 -7.42 10.08 -9.10
CA ASP A 32 -8.37 10.28 -10.20
C ASP A 32 -9.63 9.41 -10.01
N VAL A 33 -9.52 8.32 -9.25
CA VAL A 33 -10.62 7.40 -8.93
C VAL A 33 -10.59 7.06 -7.45
N HIS A 34 -11.73 7.15 -6.77
CA HIS A 34 -11.89 6.74 -5.39
C HIS A 34 -13.24 6.04 -5.22
N ARG A 35 -13.20 4.71 -5.19
CA ARG A 35 -14.39 3.85 -5.26
C ARG A 35 -14.41 2.83 -4.13
N VAL A 36 -15.62 2.52 -3.69
CA VAL A 36 -15.90 1.38 -2.84
C VAL A 36 -16.95 0.49 -3.47
N TYR A 37 -16.70 -0.81 -3.47
CA TYR A 37 -17.58 -1.83 -4.02
C TYR A 37 -18.23 -2.56 -2.86
N VAL A 38 -19.56 -2.61 -2.87
CA VAL A 38 -20.35 -3.21 -1.80
C VAL A 38 -21.45 -4.06 -2.40
N ASN A 39 -21.82 -5.14 -1.73
CA ASN A 39 -23.02 -5.87 -2.07
C ASN A 39 -24.26 -4.95 -1.90
N ALA A 40 -25.20 -4.96 -2.84
CA ALA A 40 -26.45 -4.18 -2.74
C ALA A 40 -27.26 -4.48 -1.46
N ALA A 41 -27.05 -5.65 -0.84
CA ALA A 41 -27.71 -6.04 0.41
C ALA A 41 -26.97 -5.59 1.69
N SER A 42 -25.75 -5.03 1.61
CA SER A 42 -24.94 -4.74 2.79
C SER A 42 -25.13 -3.29 3.29
N GLY A 43 -25.56 -3.15 4.55
CA GLY A 43 -25.77 -1.86 5.25
C GLY A 43 -24.47 -1.28 5.80
N THR A 44 -23.54 -0.95 4.92
CA THR A 44 -22.11 -0.80 5.26
C THR A 44 -21.65 0.59 5.71
N GLY A 45 -22.53 1.59 5.71
CA GLY A 45 -22.19 2.97 6.09
C GLY A 45 -21.28 3.72 5.09
N TRP A 46 -20.85 3.04 4.02
CA TRP A 46 -20.09 3.63 2.91
C TRP A 46 -20.79 4.78 2.17
N PRO A 47 -22.13 4.80 1.99
CA PRO A 47 -22.83 5.93 1.39
C PRO A 47 -22.64 7.28 2.11
N ASP A 48 -22.31 7.26 3.40
CA ASP A 48 -22.11 8.47 4.20
C ASP A 48 -20.65 8.98 4.17
N VAL A 49 -19.74 8.27 3.51
CA VAL A 49 -18.31 8.62 3.45
C VAL A 49 -18.07 9.65 2.32
N PRO A 50 -17.62 10.89 2.63
CA PRO A 50 -17.43 11.91 1.61
C PRO A 50 -16.32 11.57 0.62
N GLY A 51 -16.56 11.87 -0.67
CA GLY A 51 -15.52 11.74 -1.71
C GLY A 51 -15.19 10.30 -2.11
N VAL A 52 -16.01 9.33 -1.71
CA VAL A 52 -15.96 7.94 -2.17
C VAL A 52 -17.17 7.67 -3.05
N GLU A 53 -16.95 7.20 -4.27
CA GLU A 53 -18.01 6.76 -5.17
C GLU A 53 -18.41 5.31 -4.82
N VAL A 54 -19.68 5.09 -4.47
CA VAL A 54 -20.18 3.78 -4.03
C VAL A 54 -20.74 3.00 -5.22
N PHE A 55 -20.18 1.81 -5.46
CA PHE A 55 -20.63 0.86 -6.48
C PHE A 55 -21.32 -0.32 -5.82
N HIS A 56 -22.60 -0.47 -6.12
CA HIS A 56 -23.36 -1.63 -5.67
C HIS A 56 -23.22 -2.78 -6.66
N ALA A 57 -22.59 -3.86 -6.21
CA ALA A 57 -22.63 -5.11 -6.93
C ALA A 57 -24.02 -5.76 -6.78
N GLY A 58 -24.46 -6.45 -7.84
CA GLY A 58 -25.70 -7.22 -7.82
C GLY A 58 -25.66 -8.40 -6.85
N ALA A 59 -26.72 -9.19 -6.81
CA ALA A 59 -26.77 -10.36 -5.94
C ALA A 59 -25.80 -11.46 -6.41
N GLY A 60 -25.01 -11.99 -5.50
CA GLY A 60 -24.12 -13.12 -5.74
C GLY A 60 -22.92 -13.12 -4.81
N LYS A 61 -22.46 -14.32 -4.43
CA LYS A 61 -21.37 -14.49 -3.45
C LYS A 61 -20.08 -13.73 -3.82
N ASN A 62 -19.79 -13.62 -5.12
CA ASN A 62 -18.55 -13.02 -5.63
C ASN A 62 -18.83 -11.79 -6.52
N ALA A 63 -20.03 -11.22 -6.46
CA ALA A 63 -20.43 -10.14 -7.37
C ALA A 63 -19.57 -8.88 -7.13
N THR A 64 -19.31 -8.54 -5.87
CA THR A 64 -18.46 -7.43 -5.46
C THR A 64 -17.04 -7.59 -6.00
N ASP A 65 -16.42 -8.75 -5.77
CA ASP A 65 -15.04 -9.04 -6.18
C ASP A 65 -14.87 -8.99 -7.70
N LEU A 66 -15.85 -9.55 -8.44
CA LEU A 66 -15.85 -9.53 -9.90
C LEU A 66 -15.99 -8.11 -10.43
N LEU A 67 -16.91 -7.30 -9.89
CA LEU A 67 -17.10 -5.92 -10.30
C LEU A 67 -15.84 -5.08 -10.07
N LEU A 68 -15.26 -5.18 -8.87
CA LEU A 68 -14.00 -4.51 -8.53
C LEU A 68 -12.87 -4.94 -9.47
N THR A 69 -12.72 -6.24 -9.70
CA THR A 69 -11.68 -6.80 -10.58
C THR A 69 -11.81 -6.30 -12.02
N VAL A 70 -13.04 -6.29 -12.56
CA VAL A 70 -13.30 -5.80 -13.93
C VAL A 70 -12.94 -4.32 -14.04
N ASP A 71 -13.39 -3.48 -13.10
CA ASP A 71 -13.12 -2.04 -13.12
C ASP A 71 -11.62 -1.77 -12.94
N ALA A 72 -10.94 -2.46 -12.01
CA ALA A 72 -9.50 -2.34 -11.82
C ALA A 72 -8.71 -2.61 -13.12
N MET A 73 -9.09 -3.67 -13.84
CA MET A 73 -8.44 -4.02 -15.11
C MET A 73 -8.79 -3.03 -16.24
N GLU A 74 -10.03 -2.51 -16.30
CA GLU A 74 -10.39 -1.44 -17.24
C GLU A 74 -9.58 -0.18 -16.98
N LEU A 75 -9.45 0.23 -15.71
CA LEU A 75 -8.64 1.39 -15.31
C LEU A 75 -7.17 1.20 -15.70
N ALA A 76 -6.64 -0.01 -15.54
CA ALA A 76 -5.25 -0.34 -15.85
C ALA A 76 -4.97 -0.33 -17.36
N LEU A 77 -5.92 -0.78 -18.17
CA LEU A 77 -5.72 -0.95 -19.62
C LEU A 77 -6.14 0.27 -20.43
N SER A 78 -7.20 0.97 -20.01
CA SER A 78 -7.87 1.98 -20.83
C SER A 78 -7.75 3.40 -20.27
N ARG A 79 -7.44 3.55 -18.98
CA ARG A 79 -7.50 4.85 -18.31
C ARG A 79 -6.15 5.38 -17.85
N GLY A 80 -5.05 4.66 -18.09
CA GLY A 80 -3.70 5.14 -17.79
C GLY A 80 -3.49 5.45 -16.31
N VAL A 81 -4.02 4.61 -15.43
CA VAL A 81 -3.73 4.64 -13.99
C VAL A 81 -2.35 4.02 -13.77
N ASP A 82 -1.51 4.69 -12.97
CA ASP A 82 -0.14 4.27 -12.67
C ASP A 82 -0.07 3.47 -11.36
N VAL A 83 -0.87 3.87 -10.37
CA VAL A 83 -0.88 3.30 -9.03
C VAL A 83 -2.28 2.89 -8.61
N PHE A 84 -2.40 1.68 -8.07
CA PHE A 84 -3.63 1.16 -7.49
C PHE A 84 -3.48 1.03 -5.99
N VAL A 85 -4.38 1.66 -5.22
CA VAL A 85 -4.60 1.31 -3.83
C VAL A 85 -5.73 0.28 -3.80
N LEU A 86 -5.39 -0.97 -3.49
CA LEU A 86 -6.35 -2.08 -3.37
C LEU A 86 -6.59 -2.38 -1.90
N ALA A 87 -7.72 -1.91 -1.36
CA ALA A 87 -8.07 -2.11 0.04
C ALA A 87 -8.98 -3.34 0.20
N SER A 88 -8.43 -4.45 0.67
CA SER A 88 -9.15 -5.68 1.05
C SER A 88 -8.28 -6.53 1.99
N SER A 89 -8.89 -7.44 2.74
CA SER A 89 -8.19 -8.54 3.42
C SER A 89 -8.51 -9.90 2.80
N ASP A 90 -9.26 -9.94 1.69
CA ASP A 90 -9.56 -11.16 0.95
C ASP A 90 -8.34 -11.61 0.13
N ARG A 91 -8.00 -12.89 0.25
CA ARG A 91 -6.86 -13.48 -0.46
C ARG A 91 -7.10 -13.58 -1.97
N ASP A 92 -8.35 -13.56 -2.42
CA ASP A 92 -8.70 -13.79 -3.82
C ASP A 92 -8.22 -12.63 -4.72
N PHE A 93 -7.96 -11.44 -4.16
CA PHE A 93 -7.34 -10.31 -4.86
C PHE A 93 -5.84 -10.47 -5.17
N SER A 94 -5.18 -11.54 -4.69
CA SER A 94 -3.77 -11.84 -5.00
C SER A 94 -3.49 -11.90 -6.50
N HIS A 95 -4.40 -12.51 -7.26
CA HIS A 95 -4.25 -12.64 -8.72
C HIS A 95 -4.42 -11.28 -9.41
N LEU A 96 -5.36 -10.45 -8.96
CA LEU A 96 -5.55 -9.10 -9.48
C LEU A 96 -4.30 -8.24 -9.24
N ALA A 97 -3.78 -8.22 -8.01
CA ALA A 97 -2.56 -7.48 -7.66
C ALA A 97 -1.37 -7.90 -8.53
N THR A 98 -1.16 -9.20 -8.66
CA THR A 98 -0.10 -9.76 -9.54
C THR A 98 -0.29 -9.34 -10.99
N ARG A 99 -1.54 -9.35 -11.49
CA ARG A 99 -1.84 -9.00 -12.87
C ARG A 99 -1.60 -7.52 -13.16
N LEU A 100 -2.04 -6.63 -12.26
CA LEU A 100 -1.78 -5.20 -12.36
C LEU A 100 -0.27 -4.90 -12.40
N ARG A 101 0.52 -5.56 -11.54
CA ARG A 101 1.98 -5.44 -11.55
C ARG A 101 2.61 -5.94 -12.84
N ALA A 102 2.10 -7.05 -13.39
CA ALA A 102 2.55 -7.55 -14.70
C ALA A 102 2.26 -6.56 -15.84
N HIS A 103 1.27 -5.68 -15.68
CA HIS A 103 1.00 -4.54 -16.58
C HIS A 103 1.81 -3.28 -16.22
N GLY A 104 2.84 -3.39 -15.37
CA GLY A 104 3.71 -2.28 -14.98
C GLY A 104 3.06 -1.28 -14.02
N ARG A 105 2.00 -1.69 -13.30
CA ARG A 105 1.31 -0.83 -12.33
C ARG A 105 1.85 -1.05 -10.93
N GLU A 106 1.98 0.04 -10.19
CA GLU A 106 2.28 -0.02 -8.76
C GLU A 106 1.01 -0.43 -8.00
N VAL A 107 1.11 -1.41 -7.09
CA VAL A 107 -0.03 -1.88 -6.31
C VAL A 107 0.27 -1.73 -4.82
N ILE A 108 -0.44 -0.81 -4.19
CA ILE A 108 -0.47 -0.59 -2.75
C ILE A 108 -1.62 -1.43 -2.19
N GLY A 109 -1.31 -2.57 -1.61
CA GLY A 109 -2.29 -3.34 -0.85
C GLY A 109 -2.58 -2.67 0.49
N ALA A 110 -3.84 -2.63 0.90
CA ALA A 110 -4.23 -2.20 2.23
C ALA A 110 -5.24 -3.18 2.85
N GLY A 111 -5.01 -3.63 4.07
CA GLY A 111 -5.93 -4.57 4.70
C GLY A 111 -5.63 -4.80 6.17
N GLU A 112 -6.53 -5.49 6.86
CA GLU A 112 -6.42 -5.71 8.30
C GLU A 112 -5.31 -6.73 8.64
N ALA A 113 -5.00 -6.87 9.93
CA ALA A 113 -3.99 -7.83 10.41
C ALA A 113 -4.22 -9.27 9.90
N LYS A 114 -5.48 -9.68 9.74
CA LYS A 114 -5.90 -11.01 9.25
C LYS A 114 -5.51 -11.30 7.80
N THR A 115 -5.06 -10.28 7.05
CA THR A 115 -4.73 -10.43 5.62
C THR A 115 -3.61 -11.43 5.42
N THR A 116 -3.83 -12.41 4.53
CA THR A 116 -2.87 -13.48 4.25
C THR A 116 -1.55 -12.97 3.68
N THR A 117 -0.45 -13.64 4.01
CA THR A 117 0.89 -13.33 3.48
C THR A 117 0.94 -13.43 1.95
N GLY A 118 0.17 -14.33 1.35
CA GLY A 118 0.06 -14.48 -0.11
C GLY A 118 -0.45 -13.22 -0.80
N TYR A 119 -1.53 -12.61 -0.28
CA TYR A 119 -2.03 -11.36 -0.84
C TYR A 119 -1.05 -10.21 -0.63
N ARG A 120 -0.46 -10.11 0.57
CA ARG A 120 0.57 -9.09 0.88
C ARG A 120 1.73 -9.12 -0.12
N LYS A 121 2.27 -10.31 -0.41
CA LYS A 121 3.38 -10.52 -1.36
C LYS A 121 2.99 -10.32 -2.84
N SER A 122 1.70 -10.38 -3.15
CA SER A 122 1.20 -10.13 -4.50
C SER A 122 1.21 -8.63 -4.85
N CYS A 123 1.16 -7.77 -3.84
CA CYS A 123 1.25 -6.31 -3.99
C CYS A 123 2.71 -5.85 -4.18
N THR A 124 2.91 -4.60 -4.62
CA THR A 124 4.24 -3.98 -4.62
C THR A 124 4.66 -3.67 -3.18
N TRP A 125 3.73 -3.19 -2.37
CA TRP A 125 3.85 -3.18 -0.92
C TRP A 125 2.48 -3.25 -0.29
N PHE A 126 2.47 -3.51 1.02
CA PHE A 126 1.25 -3.71 1.78
C PHE A 126 1.25 -2.86 3.05
N VAL A 127 0.16 -2.15 3.29
CA VAL A 127 -0.08 -1.37 4.50
C VAL A 127 -1.14 -2.05 5.35
N GLN A 128 -0.79 -2.35 6.60
CA GLN A 128 -1.78 -2.86 7.54
C GLN A 128 -2.67 -1.74 8.05
N LEU A 129 -3.98 -1.93 7.94
CA LEU A 129 -5.01 -1.09 8.53
C LEU A 129 -5.22 -1.52 9.98
N GLU A 130 -5.03 -0.60 10.93
CA GLU A 130 -5.26 -0.87 12.35
C GLU A 130 -6.75 -0.78 12.68
N GLY A 131 -7.32 -1.83 13.28
CA GLY A 131 -8.68 -1.82 13.80
C GLY A 131 -8.82 -0.97 15.08
N ARG A 132 -10.05 -0.55 15.40
CA ARG A 132 -10.41 0.28 16.57
C ARG A 132 -9.88 -0.23 17.94
N ASN A 133 -9.47 -1.49 18.06
CA ASN A 133 -8.91 -2.06 19.29
C ASN A 133 -7.45 -1.66 19.59
N ALA A 134 -6.77 -0.97 18.66
CA ALA A 134 -5.43 -0.42 18.87
C ALA A 134 -5.43 0.92 19.65
N ALA A 135 -6.60 1.52 19.93
CA ALA A 135 -6.71 2.77 20.68
C ALA A 135 -6.26 2.68 22.16
N GLY A 136 -5.96 1.48 22.67
CA GLY A 136 -5.50 1.24 24.05
C GLY A 136 -4.00 1.03 24.25
N ARG A 137 -3.19 0.94 23.17
CA ARG A 137 -1.73 0.88 23.29
C ARG A 137 -1.14 2.05 22.52
N GLY A 138 -0.82 3.11 23.26
CA GLY A 138 -0.09 4.25 22.71
C GLY A 138 1.27 3.82 22.18
N THR A 139 1.34 3.46 20.90
CA THR A 139 2.53 3.62 20.09
C THR A 139 2.35 4.89 19.30
N LYS A 140 3.08 5.94 19.68
CA LYS A 140 3.26 7.19 18.91
C LYS A 140 4.05 6.93 17.63
N GLY A 141 3.50 6.10 16.76
CA GLY A 141 3.92 5.92 15.38
C GLY A 141 2.65 5.92 14.55
N ALA A 142 2.04 7.11 14.41
CA ALA A 142 0.95 7.28 13.46
C ALA A 142 1.41 6.69 12.13
N SER A 143 0.68 5.70 11.61
CA SER A 143 0.92 5.09 10.31
C SER A 143 0.87 6.18 9.25
N ARG A 144 2.04 6.75 8.99
CA ARG A 144 2.19 7.85 8.04
C ARG A 144 2.09 7.26 6.65
N ALA A 145 1.28 7.89 5.82
CA ALA A 145 1.20 7.61 4.38
C ALA A 145 2.59 7.55 3.77
N LEU A 146 2.81 6.62 2.84
CA LEU A 146 4.11 6.45 2.18
C LEU A 146 4.45 7.70 1.38
N SER A 147 5.52 8.38 1.78
CA SER A 147 6.01 9.56 1.09
C SER A 147 6.67 9.18 -0.25
N PRO A 148 6.85 10.14 -1.18
CA PRO A 148 7.62 9.91 -2.39
C PRO A 148 9.04 9.38 -2.10
N LEU A 149 9.63 9.81 -0.99
CA LEU A 149 10.93 9.32 -0.54
C LEU A 149 10.86 7.86 -0.08
N ASP A 150 9.81 7.47 0.65
CA ASP A 150 9.62 6.06 1.05
C ASP A 150 9.53 5.17 -0.18
N ARG A 151 8.74 5.59 -1.19
CA ARG A 151 8.64 4.87 -2.47
C ARG A 151 9.96 4.73 -3.20
N LYS A 152 10.75 5.80 -3.24
CA LYS A 152 12.07 5.75 -3.85
C LYS A 152 13.04 4.84 -3.09
N ILE A 153 12.98 4.85 -1.76
CA ILE A 153 13.77 3.93 -0.93
C ILE A 153 13.38 2.48 -1.24
N MET A 154 12.07 2.19 -1.33
CA MET A 154 11.57 0.85 -1.64
C MET A 154 12.06 0.38 -3.01
N GLU A 155 11.90 1.19 -4.06
CA GLU A 155 12.36 0.89 -5.43
C GLU A 155 13.87 0.56 -5.47
N ILE A 156 14.69 1.34 -4.77
CA ILE A 156 16.14 1.13 -4.72
C ILE A 156 16.52 -0.15 -3.96
N ILE A 157 15.75 -0.51 -2.92
CA ILE A 157 15.97 -1.77 -2.18
C ILE A 157 15.56 -2.96 -3.06
N GLU A 158 14.43 -2.91 -3.76
CA GLU A 158 13.98 -4.00 -4.64
C GLU A 158 14.92 -4.24 -5.83
N THR A 159 15.62 -3.20 -6.28
CA THR A 159 16.62 -3.27 -7.34
C THR A 159 18.03 -3.53 -6.82
N SER A 160 18.20 -3.75 -5.51
CA SER A 160 19.50 -4.09 -4.93
C SER A 160 19.81 -5.57 -5.18
N ASP A 161 21.04 -5.85 -5.62
CA ASP A 161 21.49 -7.21 -5.97
C ASP A 161 22.10 -7.93 -4.76
N ARG A 162 21.55 -7.71 -3.55
CA ARG A 162 22.08 -8.31 -2.32
C ARG A 162 21.29 -9.55 -1.93
N ASP A 163 22.01 -10.60 -1.57
CA ASP A 163 21.45 -11.89 -1.12
C ASP A 163 20.53 -11.76 0.11
N ASP A 164 20.68 -10.70 0.91
CA ASP A 164 19.85 -10.45 2.11
C ASP A 164 18.58 -9.63 1.83
N GLY A 165 18.32 -9.26 0.57
CA GLY A 165 17.15 -8.46 0.17
C GLY A 165 17.13 -7.05 0.75
N GLY A 166 18.27 -6.55 1.24
CA GLY A 166 18.40 -5.23 1.86
C GLY A 166 19.37 -4.30 1.14
N ALA A 167 19.65 -3.17 1.75
CA ALA A 167 20.60 -2.17 1.27
C ALA A 167 21.30 -1.49 2.46
N HIS A 168 22.63 -1.34 2.39
CA HIS A 168 23.35 -0.53 3.37
C HIS A 168 22.89 0.93 3.30
N LEU A 169 22.63 1.57 4.45
CA LEU A 169 22.15 2.95 4.50
C LEU A 169 23.10 3.95 3.81
N SER A 170 24.42 3.69 3.84
CA SER A 170 25.42 4.52 3.16
C SER A 170 25.30 4.43 1.64
N TRP A 171 25.15 3.22 1.11
CA TRP A 171 24.94 2.96 -0.32
C TRP A 171 23.58 3.51 -0.77
N LEU A 172 22.50 3.21 -0.03
CA LEU A 172 21.16 3.72 -0.31
C LEU A 172 21.15 5.26 -0.33
N GLY A 173 21.82 5.91 0.62
CA GLY A 173 21.96 7.35 0.65
C GLY A 173 22.78 7.93 -0.51
N LYS A 174 23.77 7.19 -1.03
CA LYS A 174 24.50 7.57 -2.25
C LYS A 174 23.58 7.45 -3.48
N ARG A 175 22.91 6.30 -3.62
CA ARG A 175 22.03 6.00 -4.74
C ARG A 175 20.85 6.97 -4.83
N LEU A 176 20.21 7.28 -3.70
CA LEU A 176 19.14 8.28 -3.63
C LEU A 176 19.57 9.66 -4.14
N ARG A 177 20.83 10.07 -3.92
CA ARG A 177 21.35 11.35 -4.41
C ARG A 177 21.65 11.36 -5.91
N GLU A 178 21.96 10.21 -6.48
CA GLU A 178 22.18 10.04 -7.92
C GLU A 178 20.85 10.01 -8.68
N ASP A 179 19.85 9.34 -8.11
CA ASP A 179 18.56 9.06 -8.77
C ASP A 179 17.51 10.16 -8.54
N ILE A 180 17.51 10.78 -7.36
CA ILE A 180 16.72 11.99 -7.09
C ILE A 180 17.57 13.16 -7.55
N SER A 181 17.28 13.69 -8.74
CA SER A 181 17.92 14.91 -9.27
C SER A 181 17.75 16.11 -8.31
N GLY A 182 18.63 16.22 -7.30
CA GLY A 182 18.77 17.39 -6.42
C GLY A 182 17.76 17.56 -5.28
N GLY A 183 16.93 16.56 -4.94
CA GLY A 183 16.01 16.66 -3.79
C GLY A 183 16.73 16.55 -2.44
N PRO A 184 16.37 17.31 -1.40
CA PRO A 184 17.04 17.23 -0.11
C PRO A 184 16.76 15.87 0.55
N LEU A 185 17.81 15.24 1.07
CA LEU A 185 17.67 14.12 2.01
C LEU A 185 16.82 14.56 3.21
N PRO A 186 16.09 13.63 3.87
CA PRO A 186 15.20 13.97 4.95
C PRO A 186 15.95 14.66 6.11
N ALA A 187 15.34 15.70 6.68
CA ALA A 187 15.90 16.43 7.80
C ALA A 187 16.14 15.47 8.99
N GLY A 188 17.41 15.26 9.34
CA GLY A 188 17.82 14.28 10.36
C GLY A 188 18.33 12.93 9.83
N GLY A 189 18.45 12.78 8.51
CA GLY A 189 19.14 11.66 7.86
C GLY A 189 18.26 10.44 7.59
N LEU A 190 18.73 9.62 6.65
CA LEU A 190 18.00 8.46 6.13
C LEU A 190 17.67 7.41 7.21
N LYS A 191 18.58 7.17 8.15
CA LYS A 191 18.35 6.25 9.28
C LYS A 191 17.12 6.63 10.10
N LYS A 192 16.99 7.92 10.42
CA LYS A 192 15.87 8.45 11.21
C LYS A 192 14.55 8.35 10.44
N HIS A 193 14.59 8.62 9.13
CA HIS A 193 13.44 8.51 8.24
C HIS A 193 12.92 7.07 8.13
N VAL A 194 13.83 6.11 7.89
CA VAL A 194 13.50 4.68 7.83
C VAL A 194 12.97 4.16 9.17
N ALA A 195 13.63 4.52 10.29
CA ALA A 195 13.18 4.15 11.63
C ALA A 195 11.80 4.71 12.00
N ALA A 196 11.39 5.82 11.39
CA ALA A 196 10.07 6.43 11.59
C ALA A 196 8.96 5.72 10.79
N ASN A 197 9.31 4.79 9.90
CA ASN A 197 8.36 4.02 9.08
C ASN A 197 8.55 2.49 9.29
N PRO A 198 8.44 1.98 10.53
CA PRO A 198 8.67 0.58 10.86
C PRO A 198 7.63 -0.37 10.24
N GLN A 199 6.50 0.15 9.77
CA GLN A 199 5.47 -0.61 9.08
C GLN A 199 5.91 -1.06 7.67
N VAL A 200 6.92 -0.42 7.10
CA VAL A 200 7.44 -0.71 5.75
C VAL A 200 8.89 -1.14 5.78
N PHE A 201 9.71 -0.52 6.62
CA PHE A 201 11.13 -0.81 6.67
C PHE A 201 11.52 -1.52 7.96
N GLU A 202 12.47 -2.44 7.81
CA GLU A 202 13.14 -3.08 8.92
C GLU A 202 14.61 -2.68 8.91
N LEU A 203 15.06 -2.09 10.02
CA LEU A 203 16.48 -1.89 10.28
C LEU A 203 17.01 -3.13 10.99
N TYR A 204 18.02 -3.76 10.41
CA TYR A 204 18.63 -4.97 10.97
C TYR A 204 20.15 -4.84 10.98
N PRO A 205 20.82 -5.55 11.90
CA PRO A 205 22.26 -5.54 11.94
C PRO A 205 22.81 -6.46 10.86
N SER A 206 23.82 -5.99 10.14
CA SER A 206 24.94 -6.84 9.75
C SER A 206 26.16 -5.98 10.03
N ASP A 207 26.76 -6.18 11.21
CA ASP A 207 28.16 -5.90 11.59
C ASP A 207 28.86 -4.58 11.19
N GLN A 208 28.09 -3.58 10.76
CA GLN A 208 28.46 -2.30 10.13
C GLN A 208 28.87 -2.40 8.65
N PRO A 209 28.30 -1.54 7.78
CA PRO A 209 27.34 -0.46 8.07
C PRO A 209 25.87 -0.93 8.16
N VAL A 210 25.07 -0.26 9.00
CA VAL A 210 23.63 -0.54 9.23
C VAL A 210 22.86 -0.64 7.89
N ALA A 211 22.09 -1.72 7.73
CA ALA A 211 21.28 -1.98 6.56
C ALA A 211 19.79 -1.75 6.83
N VAL A 212 19.05 -1.54 5.75
CA VAL A 212 17.59 -1.46 5.71
C VAL A 212 17.08 -2.47 4.68
N ARG A 213 16.03 -3.20 5.01
CA ARG A 213 15.26 -4.01 4.06
C ARG A 213 13.79 -3.67 4.15
N LEU A 214 13.02 -4.11 3.17
CA LEU A 214 11.57 -4.13 3.30
C LEU A 214 11.20 -5.11 4.41
N ARG A 215 10.28 -4.71 5.27
CA ARG A 215 9.85 -5.53 6.40
C ARG A 215 9.20 -6.80 5.87
N ASP A 216 9.79 -7.96 6.19
CA ASP A 216 9.15 -9.24 5.96
C ASP A 216 8.15 -9.51 7.08
N TRP A 217 6.96 -9.97 6.70
CA TRP A 217 5.89 -10.36 7.60
C TRP A 217 5.73 -11.89 7.66
N SER A 218 6.70 -12.65 7.14
CA SER A 218 6.72 -14.11 7.19
C SER A 218 6.66 -14.69 8.61
N ASP A 219 7.18 -13.95 9.60
CA ASP A 219 7.45 -14.47 10.94
C ASP A 219 6.43 -14.04 12.01
N THR A 220 5.40 -13.26 11.64
CA THR A 220 4.35 -12.79 12.57
C THR A 220 3.06 -13.60 12.46
N ALA A 221 3.18 -14.92 12.38
CA ALA A 221 2.07 -15.86 12.48
C ALA A 221 1.66 -16.12 13.94
#